data_AF-A0A067QLW4-F1
#
_entry.id   AF-A0A067QLW4-F1
#
_cell.length_a   1.000
_cell.length_b   1.000
_cell.length_c   1.000
_cell.angle_alpha   90.00
_cell.angle_beta   90.00
_cell.angle_gamma   90.00
#
_symmetry.space_group_name_H-M   'P 1'
#
loop_
_entity.id
_entity.type
_entity.pdbx_description
1 polymer ?
#
loop_
_entity_poly.entity_id
_entity_poly.type
_entity_poly.pdbx_seq_one_letter_code
_entity_poly.pdbx_strand_id
1 'polypeptide(L)'
;ADACSSRSTPKPRPPVPTARPNITFHTFPCPPAYNTWYCLNGATCFTVKIADSLLYNCECAEGFIGQRCEFKDLDGSYMPSKQRKMFQTASIAGGATIAVFLVVIVCVAVYIHLQRKQKETRARYSSCHYNNNIGRDLKVIGVVDF
;
A
#
# COMPACT_ATOMS: atom_id res chain seq x y z
N ALA A 1 -22.66 -25.01 -37.25
CA ALA A 1 -21.56 -24.07 -37.50
C ALA A 1 -22.05 -22.99 -38.44
N ASP A 2 -21.86 -21.69 -38.26
CA ASP A 2 -21.51 -20.80 -37.15
C ASP A 2 -21.65 -19.39 -37.75
N ALA A 3 -22.24 -18.43 -37.04
CA ALA A 3 -21.91 -17.00 -37.16
C ALA A 3 -22.74 -16.15 -36.16
N CYS A 4 -22.25 -16.00 -34.91
CA CYS A 4 -22.62 -14.88 -34.06
C CYS A 4 -21.91 -13.61 -34.55
N SER A 5 -22.68 -12.62 -35.03
CA SER A 5 -22.17 -11.29 -35.40
C SER A 5 -21.89 -10.47 -34.14
N SER A 6 -20.62 -10.33 -33.76
CA SER A 6 -20.17 -9.42 -32.71
C SER A 6 -20.16 -7.99 -33.23
N ARG A 7 -21.25 -7.25 -33.07
CA ARG A 7 -21.27 -5.79 -33.26
C ARG A 7 -20.65 -5.13 -32.03
N SER A 8 -19.35 -4.87 -32.08
CA SER A 8 -18.65 -4.04 -31.10
C SER A 8 -19.20 -2.61 -31.18
N THR A 9 -19.97 -2.19 -30.17
CA THR A 9 -20.39 -0.79 -30.03
C THR A 9 -19.16 0.08 -29.83
N PRO A 10 -19.02 1.21 -30.55
CA PRO A 10 -17.92 2.14 -30.33
C PRO A 10 -17.89 2.61 -28.88
N LYS A 11 -16.71 2.54 -28.26
CA LYS A 11 -16.48 3.03 -26.90
C LYS A 11 -16.87 4.51 -26.82
N PRO A 12 -17.68 4.94 -25.83
CA PRO A 12 -18.01 6.36 -25.66
C PRO A 12 -16.74 7.19 -25.61
N ARG A 13 -16.65 8.21 -26.48
CA ARG A 13 -15.56 9.16 -26.45
C ARG A 13 -15.58 9.84 -25.07
N PRO A 14 -14.44 9.91 -24.34
CA PRO A 14 -14.38 10.66 -23.09
C PRO A 14 -14.82 12.10 -23.37
N PRO A 15 -15.67 12.70 -22.51
CA PRO A 15 -16.10 14.08 -22.69
C PRO A 15 -14.85 14.96 -22.80
N VAL A 16 -14.83 15.83 -23.82
CA VAL A 16 -13.77 16.81 -24.03
C VAL A 16 -13.60 17.62 -22.74
N PRO A 17 -12.38 17.78 -22.20
CA PRO A 17 -12.15 18.63 -21.05
C PRO A 17 -12.54 20.07 -21.40
N THR A 18 -13.75 20.47 -21.06
CA THR A 18 -14.14 21.88 -21.10
C THR A 18 -13.28 22.61 -20.08
N ALA A 19 -12.69 23.73 -20.48
CA ALA A 19 -11.94 24.59 -19.57
C ALA A 19 -12.88 24.99 -18.42
N ARG A 20 -12.66 24.39 -17.24
CA ARG A 20 -13.42 24.71 -16.04
C ARG A 20 -13.11 26.17 -15.71
N PRO A 21 -14.07 27.10 -15.81
CA PRO A 21 -13.82 28.47 -15.37
C PRO A 21 -13.40 28.41 -13.90
N ASN A 22 -12.35 29.16 -13.55
CA ASN A 22 -11.87 29.30 -12.19
C ASN A 22 -12.89 30.12 -11.37
N ILE A 23 -14.06 29.53 -11.13
CA ILE A 23 -15.08 30.08 -10.24
C ILE A 23 -14.78 29.50 -8.86
N THR A 24 -14.24 30.34 -8.00
CA THR A 24 -14.36 30.18 -6.56
C THR A 24 -15.84 30.34 -6.23
N PHE A 25 -16.56 29.22 -6.11
CA PHE A 25 -17.94 29.23 -5.64
C PHE A 25 -17.93 29.70 -4.18
N HIS A 26 -18.32 30.95 -3.96
CA HIS A 26 -18.50 31.46 -2.60
C HIS A 26 -19.64 30.65 -1.96
N THR A 27 -19.32 29.96 -0.87
CA THR A 27 -20.28 29.26 -0.04
C THR A 27 -20.79 30.21 1.05
N PHE A 28 -22.10 30.22 1.27
CA PHE A 28 -22.75 31.05 2.28
C PHE A 28 -23.53 30.18 3.27
N PRO A 29 -23.67 30.64 4.53
CA PRO A 29 -24.45 29.91 5.53
C PRO A 29 -25.92 29.80 5.12
N CYS A 30 -26.55 28.66 5.41
CA CYS A 30 -27.97 28.49 5.19
C CYS A 30 -28.81 29.37 6.15
N PRO A 31 -29.98 29.86 5.72
CA PRO A 31 -30.96 30.47 6.63
C PRO A 31 -31.32 29.52 7.79
N PRO A 32 -31.68 30.04 8.98
CA PRO A 32 -31.85 29.23 10.19
C PRO A 32 -32.82 28.06 10.05
N ALA A 33 -33.91 28.27 9.31
CA ALA A 33 -34.89 27.23 9.02
C ALA A 33 -34.23 26.07 8.26
N TYR A 34 -33.71 26.33 7.05
CA TYR A 34 -33.06 25.31 6.22
C TYR A 34 -31.87 24.64 6.91
N ASN A 35 -31.07 25.41 7.65
CA ASN A 35 -29.95 24.86 8.41
C ASN A 35 -30.36 23.78 9.42
N THR A 36 -31.60 23.85 9.95
CA THR A 36 -32.10 22.96 10.99
C THR A 36 -32.84 21.75 10.43
N TRP A 37 -33.62 21.93 9.35
CA TRP A 37 -34.52 20.88 8.86
C TRP A 37 -34.20 20.35 7.46
N TYR A 38 -33.38 21.04 6.65
CA TYR A 38 -33.10 20.61 5.30
C TYR A 38 -32.14 19.42 5.29
N CYS A 39 -30.96 19.54 5.88
CA CYS A 39 -30.00 18.44 5.98
C CYS A 39 -30.35 17.54 7.17
N LEU A 40 -30.30 16.22 6.99
CA LEU A 40 -30.64 15.22 8.00
C LEU A 40 -29.38 14.58 8.60
N ASN A 41 -29.54 13.80 9.67
CA ASN A 41 -28.50 12.94 10.24
C ASN A 41 -27.18 13.65 10.61
N GLY A 42 -27.26 14.87 11.14
CA GLY A 42 -26.09 15.64 11.59
C GLY A 42 -25.24 16.22 10.46
N ALA A 43 -25.80 16.35 9.27
CA ALA A 43 -25.16 17.00 8.13
C ALA A 43 -25.12 18.54 8.25
N THR A 44 -24.13 19.15 7.60
CA THR A 44 -23.93 20.60 7.58
C THR A 44 -24.53 21.23 6.33
N CYS A 45 -25.38 22.24 6.48
CA CYS A 45 -26.00 22.94 5.37
C CYS A 45 -25.12 24.11 4.88
N PHE A 46 -24.91 24.20 3.57
CA PHE A 46 -24.31 25.37 2.93
C PHE A 46 -25.06 25.75 1.65
N THR A 47 -24.93 27.00 1.24
CA THR A 47 -25.52 27.49 -0.01
C THR A 47 -24.45 27.95 -0.99
N VAL A 48 -24.70 27.74 -2.28
CA VAL A 48 -23.83 28.20 -3.36
C VAL A 48 -24.62 29.17 -4.22
N LYS A 49 -24.04 30.36 -4.47
CA LYS A 49 -24.63 31.33 -5.39
C LYS A 49 -24.16 31.05 -6.82
N ILE A 50 -25.08 30.64 -7.69
CA ILE A 50 -24.82 30.43 -9.12
C ILE A 50 -25.65 31.46 -9.87
N ALA A 51 -24.97 32.45 -10.47
CA ALA A 51 -25.60 33.65 -11.03
C ALA A 51 -26.52 34.32 -9.99
N ASP A 52 -27.84 34.27 -10.20
CA ASP A 52 -28.85 34.88 -9.32
C ASP A 52 -29.63 33.88 -8.45
N SER A 53 -29.28 32.58 -8.52
CA SER A 53 -29.95 31.52 -7.75
C SER A 53 -29.09 31.02 -6.59
N LEU A 54 -29.72 30.82 -5.44
CA LEU A 54 -29.14 30.17 -4.26
C LEU A 54 -29.48 28.68 -4.32
N LEU A 55 -28.45 27.84 -4.45
CA LEU A 55 -28.58 26.39 -4.34
C LEU A 55 -28.25 25.94 -2.92
N TYR A 56 -29.10 25.10 -2.34
CA TYR A 56 -28.89 24.50 -1.01
C TYR A 56 -28.23 23.14 -1.15
N ASN A 57 -27.17 22.91 -0.40
CA ASN A 57 -26.38 21.69 -0.44
C ASN A 57 -26.08 21.21 0.99
N CYS A 58 -25.96 19.90 1.15
CA CYS A 58 -25.65 19.25 2.42
C CYS A 58 -24.29 18.57 2.36
N GLU A 59 -23.44 18.82 3.35
CA GLU A 59 -22.25 18.03 3.62
C GLU A 59 -22.61 16.94 4.62
N CYS A 60 -22.66 15.69 4.15
CA CYS A 60 -23.10 14.57 4.97
C CYS A 60 -22.08 14.16 6.04
N ALA A 61 -22.59 13.79 7.21
CA ALA A 61 -21.81 13.11 8.23
C ALA A 61 -21.32 11.74 7.74
N GLU A 62 -20.27 11.21 8.38
CA GLU A 62 -19.70 9.91 8.00
C GLU A 62 -20.74 8.80 8.02
N GLY A 63 -20.83 8.05 6.91
CA GLY A 63 -21.76 6.93 6.76
C GLY A 63 -23.17 7.32 6.33
N PHE A 64 -23.42 8.58 5.93
CA PHE A 64 -24.68 9.01 5.34
C PHE A 64 -24.49 9.54 3.91
N ILE A 65 -25.48 9.27 3.06
CA ILE A 65 -25.50 9.66 1.64
C ILE A 65 -26.90 10.13 1.24
N GLY A 66 -27.00 10.76 0.07
CA GLY A 66 -28.24 11.34 -0.46
C GLY A 66 -28.14 12.86 -0.60
N GLN A 67 -29.15 13.48 -1.21
CA GLN A 67 -29.16 14.93 -1.40
C GLN A 67 -29.25 15.68 -0.07
N ARG A 68 -29.96 15.08 0.89
CA ARG A 68 -30.20 15.60 2.24
C ARG A 68 -29.59 14.70 3.30
N CYS A 69 -28.70 13.79 2.91
CA CYS A 69 -28.08 12.79 3.78
C CYS A 69 -29.11 11.86 4.45
N GLU A 70 -30.16 11.51 3.71
CA GLU A 70 -31.32 10.73 4.19
C GLU A 70 -31.04 9.21 4.29
N PHE A 71 -30.03 8.70 3.59
CA PHE A 71 -29.72 7.27 3.54
C PHE A 71 -28.42 6.96 4.29
N LYS A 72 -28.34 5.76 4.88
CA LYS A 72 -27.11 5.25 5.49
C LYS A 72 -26.31 4.48 4.43
N ASP A 73 -25.02 4.77 4.31
CA ASP A 73 -24.10 4.02 3.45
C ASP A 73 -23.83 2.65 4.10
N LEU A 74 -24.56 1.62 3.64
CA LEU A 74 -24.44 0.26 4.14
C LEU A 74 -23.19 -0.46 3.60
N ASP A 75 -22.70 -0.03 2.43
CA ASP A 75 -21.66 -0.75 1.68
C ASP A 75 -20.28 -0.09 1.80
N GLY A 76 -20.18 1.08 2.45
CA GLY A 76 -18.93 1.83 2.61
C GLY A 76 -18.30 2.23 1.27
N SER A 77 -19.10 2.22 0.20
CA SER A 77 -18.67 2.41 -1.18
C SER A 77 -18.48 3.89 -1.52
N TYR A 78 -19.03 4.80 -0.70
CA TYR A 78 -18.98 6.24 -0.91
C TYR A 78 -17.98 6.97 0.01
N MET A 79 -17.13 6.29 0.79
CA MET A 79 -16.11 6.98 1.59
C MET A 79 -14.85 7.31 0.76
N PRO A 80 -14.62 8.57 0.32
CA PRO A 80 -13.27 9.09 0.09
C PRO A 80 -12.54 9.40 1.41
N SER A 81 -13.24 9.41 2.55
CA SER A 81 -12.71 9.77 3.87
C SER A 81 -11.87 8.67 4.55
N LYS A 82 -11.96 7.41 4.10
CA LYS A 82 -11.05 6.36 4.57
C LYS A 82 -9.60 6.62 4.16
N GLN A 83 -9.35 7.41 3.10
CA GLN A 83 -7.99 7.77 2.70
C GLN A 83 -7.32 8.79 3.63
N ARG A 84 -8.07 9.65 4.33
CA ARG A 84 -7.44 10.65 5.23
C ARG A 84 -6.97 10.06 6.56
N LYS A 85 -7.70 9.08 7.11
CA LYS A 85 -7.27 8.38 8.35
C LYS A 85 -6.40 7.13 8.10
N MET A 86 -6.40 6.56 6.88
CA MET A 86 -5.51 5.44 6.57
C MET A 86 -4.10 5.87 6.13
N PHE A 87 -3.86 7.09 5.62
CA PHE A 87 -2.51 7.44 5.14
C PHE A 87 -1.53 7.90 6.23
N GLN A 88 -1.99 8.44 7.36
CA GLN A 88 -1.09 8.81 8.46
C GLN A 88 -0.67 7.60 9.32
N THR A 89 -1.53 6.58 9.43
CA THR A 89 -1.29 5.44 10.33
C THR A 89 -0.66 4.22 9.64
N ALA A 90 -0.73 4.13 8.30
CA ALA A 90 -0.08 3.04 7.55
C ALA A 90 1.44 3.22 7.38
N SER A 91 1.94 4.46 7.46
CA SER A 91 3.37 4.74 7.21
C SER A 91 4.28 4.33 8.39
N ILE A 92 3.78 4.42 9.62
CA ILE A 92 4.57 4.12 10.83
C ILE A 92 4.70 2.60 11.06
N ALA A 93 3.66 1.83 10.77
CA ALA A 93 3.67 0.37 10.97
C ALA A 93 4.46 -0.40 9.89
N GLY A 94 4.59 0.16 8.67
CA GLY A 94 5.34 -0.47 7.58
C GLY A 94 6.85 -0.33 7.69
N GLY A 95 7.36 0.82 8.17
CA GLY A 95 8.81 1.06 8.24
C GLY A 95 9.52 0.15 9.26
N ALA A 96 8.93 -0.01 10.44
CA ALA A 96 9.54 -0.81 11.51
C ALA A 96 9.56 -2.32 11.16
N THR A 97 8.49 -2.83 10.56
CA THR A 97 8.42 -4.25 10.17
C THR A 97 9.44 -4.57 9.07
N ILE A 98 9.52 -3.74 8.04
CA ILE A 98 10.51 -3.91 6.96
C ILE A 98 11.94 -3.85 7.52
N ALA A 99 12.24 -2.90 8.41
CA ALA A 99 13.56 -2.80 9.03
C ALA A 99 13.93 -4.06 9.83
N VAL A 100 13.00 -4.60 10.62
CA VAL A 100 13.23 -5.84 11.38
C VAL A 100 13.46 -7.04 10.45
N PHE A 101 12.66 -7.19 9.39
CA PHE A 101 12.86 -8.27 8.42
C PHE A 101 14.21 -8.17 7.71
N LEU A 102 14.65 -6.97 7.31
CA LEU A 102 15.95 -6.76 6.69
C LEU A 102 17.10 -7.12 7.63
N VAL A 103 17.03 -6.72 8.91
CA VAL A 103 18.04 -7.08 9.92
C VAL A 103 18.12 -8.60 10.09
N VAL A 104 16.98 -9.29 10.19
CA VAL A 104 16.95 -10.76 10.32
C VAL A 104 17.57 -11.44 9.10
N ILE A 105 17.25 -11.00 7.88
CA ILE A 105 17.82 -11.56 6.65
C ILE A 105 19.34 -11.36 6.61
N VAL A 106 19.84 -10.18 6.97
CA VAL A 106 21.28 -9.90 7.02
C VAL A 106 21.97 -10.77 8.07
N CYS A 107 21.40 -10.92 9.26
CA CYS A 107 21.94 -11.80 10.30
C CYS A 107 22.02 -13.26 9.83
N VAL A 108 20.99 -13.77 9.17
CA VAL A 108 20.98 -15.14 8.62
C VAL A 108 22.01 -15.30 7.51
N ALA A 109 22.12 -14.34 6.59
CA ALA A 109 23.12 -14.36 5.54
C ALA A 109 24.55 -14.36 6.11
N VAL A 110 24.84 -13.48 7.07
CA VAL A 110 26.14 -13.44 7.76
C VAL A 110 26.39 -14.75 8.49
N TYR A 111 25.43 -15.30 9.22
CA TYR A 111 25.56 -16.58 9.90
C TYR A 111 25.90 -17.71 8.91
N ILE A 112 25.21 -17.78 7.76
CA ILE A 112 25.49 -18.76 6.72
C ILE A 112 26.89 -18.54 6.13
N HIS A 113 27.29 -17.29 5.87
CA HIS A 113 28.63 -16.98 5.35
C HIS A 113 29.74 -17.36 6.34
N LEU A 114 29.55 -17.09 7.64
CA LEU A 114 30.47 -17.48 8.69
C LEU A 114 30.55 -19.01 8.81
N GLN A 115 29.41 -19.70 8.80
CA GLN A 115 29.36 -21.16 8.82
C GLN A 115 30.02 -21.78 7.59
N ARG A 116 29.79 -21.22 6.40
CA ARG A 116 30.45 -21.66 5.16
C ARG A 116 31.95 -21.41 5.22
N LYS A 117 32.39 -20.25 5.71
CA LYS A 117 33.80 -19.94 5.91
C LYS A 117 34.45 -20.87 6.92
N GLN A 118 33.78 -21.20 8.02
CA GLN A 118 34.28 -22.17 8.98
C GLN A 118 34.34 -23.59 8.39
N LYS A 119 33.36 -24.00 7.58
CA LYS A 119 33.41 -25.27 6.84
C LYS A 119 34.55 -25.30 5.82
N GLU A 120 34.77 -24.22 5.07
CA GLU A 120 35.89 -24.07 4.15
C GLU A 120 37.24 -24.15 4.89
N THR A 121 37.38 -23.41 6.00
CA THR A 121 38.60 -23.42 6.83
C THR A 121 38.82 -24.78 7.50
N ARG A 122 37.77 -25.44 7.99
CA ARG A 122 37.84 -26.78 8.61
C ARG A 122 38.15 -27.87 7.58
N ALA A 123 37.59 -27.80 6.38
CA ALA A 123 37.93 -28.70 5.28
C ALA A 123 39.38 -28.50 4.82
N ARG A 124 39.84 -27.24 4.73
CA ARG A 124 41.23 -26.92 4.39
C ARG A 124 42.22 -27.36 5.49
N TYR A 125 41.88 -27.16 6.76
CA TYR A 125 42.63 -27.66 7.91
C TYR A 125 42.69 -29.19 7.93
N SER A 126 41.58 -29.87 7.67
CA SER A 126 41.51 -31.34 7.59
C SER A 126 42.32 -31.89 6.40
N SER A 127 42.31 -31.22 5.26
CA SER A 127 43.10 -31.60 4.08
C SER A 127 44.60 -31.41 4.30
N CYS A 128 45.03 -30.28 4.89
CA CYS A 128 46.42 -30.07 5.27
C CYS A 128 46.87 -31.04 6.37
N HIS A 129 46.01 -31.36 7.35
CA HIS A 129 46.33 -32.34 8.38
C HIS A 129 46.46 -33.76 7.79
N TYR A 130 45.56 -34.17 6.90
CA TYR A 130 45.65 -35.48 6.21
C TYR A 130 46.93 -35.59 5.37
N ASN A 131 47.25 -34.58 4.57
CA ASN A 131 48.49 -34.54 3.77
C ASN A 131 49.75 -34.55 4.64
N ASN A 132 49.74 -33.87 5.80
CA ASN A 132 50.85 -33.90 6.76
C ASN A 132 50.96 -35.23 7.52
N ASN A 133 49.87 -35.99 7.70
CA ASN A 133 49.93 -37.33 8.28
C ASN A 133 50.42 -38.35 7.25
N ILE A 134 49.92 -38.31 6.01
CA ILE A 134 50.44 -39.16 4.91
C ILE A 134 51.91 -38.90 4.63
N GLY A 135 52.33 -37.64 4.57
CA GLY A 135 53.74 -37.29 4.35
C GLY A 135 54.66 -37.76 5.50
N ARG A 136 54.11 -37.95 6.70
CA ARG A 136 54.83 -38.54 7.83
C ARG A 136 54.83 -40.08 7.77
N ASP A 137 53.72 -40.73 7.46
CA ASP A 137 53.66 -42.19 7.29
C ASP A 137 54.52 -42.69 6.12
N LEU A 138 54.51 -42.00 4.99
CA LEU A 138 55.36 -42.35 3.84
C LEU A 138 56.86 -42.18 4.15
N LYS A 139 57.18 -41.22 5.03
CA LYS A 139 58.54 -41.00 5.53
C LYS A 139 58.97 -42.02 6.58
N VAL A 140 58.04 -42.69 7.27
CA VAL A 140 58.33 -43.81 8.17
C VAL A 140 58.51 -45.11 7.39
N ILE A 141 57.68 -45.36 6.37
CA ILE A 141 57.80 -46.53 5.49
C ILE A 141 59.15 -46.51 4.74
N GLY A 142 59.60 -45.36 4.25
CA GLY A 142 60.91 -45.21 3.60
C GLY A 142 62.15 -45.28 4.52
N VAL A 143 61.97 -45.51 5.82
CA VAL A 143 63.08 -45.67 6.80
C VAL A 143 63.12 -47.10 7.37
N VAL A 144 62.15 -47.95 7.04
CA VAL A 144 62.16 -49.40 7.38
C VAL A 144 62.62 -50.30 6.22
N ASP A 145 63.00 -49.72 5.08
CA ASP A 145 63.59 -50.43 3.92
C ASP A 145 65.10 -50.14 3.75
N PHE A 146 65.88 -50.19 4.84
CA PHE A 146 67.35 -50.28 4.81
C PHE A 146 67.88 -51.22 5.90
#